data_AF-A0A534BD15-F1
#
_entry.id   AF-A0A534BD15-F1
#
_cell.length_a   1.000
_cell.length_b   1.000
_cell.length_c   1.000
_cell.angle_alpha   90.00
_cell.angle_beta   90.00
_cell.angle_gamma   90.00
#
_symmetry.space_group_name_H-M   'P 1'
#
loop_
_entity.id
_entity.type
_entity.pdbx_description
1 polymer ?
#
loop_
_entity_poly.entity_id
_entity_poly.type
_entity_poly.pdbx_seq_one_letter_code
_entity_poly.pdbx_strand_id
1 'polypeptide(L)'
;MINFAGPGGVRRARMWRRLIYLGLAGIWAGTACWEANKPLPPGLRTESVRYTVPAPDVSFIADITAADAYGRPVSSQAIFDEVLKVVRTAREFLVLDYFLFNGRRGALQASSAPLRSISGELRDALLERRRQLPALKVLFVTDPVNELYGAAPSADLRLLRAAGVDVVVTDLDRLRDSNLIYSSLWRLAIGWWSRDARGQGWLPSPLDESAAAVTFGSWAQLVNFKANQRKVIVADDGRGGLIGIVASANPHDASSAHSNVAAKITGPAVRSLLDGELAVARFSGWQGNIDLPPSRSGDASHPPDTDADGNTERTARVQVLTEGAIRVALLEHLEAAGRGDSVALAMFYLSDRAVVESLLGAGRRGASVR
;
A
#
# COMPACT_ATOMS: atom_id res chain seq x y z
N MET A 1 47.42 29.46 40.45
CA MET A 1 46.74 29.29 39.15
C MET A 1 47.79 29.30 38.06
N ILE A 2 48.08 28.16 37.41
CA ILE A 2 48.90 28.16 36.19
C ILE A 2 48.23 27.22 35.19
N ASN A 3 47.58 27.84 34.20
CA ASN A 3 46.83 27.17 33.14
C ASN A 3 47.82 26.74 32.04
N PHE A 4 48.24 25.47 32.06
CA PHE A 4 49.06 24.88 31.00
C PHE A 4 48.19 24.47 29.81
N ALA A 5 47.74 25.44 29.02
CA ALA A 5 47.23 25.19 27.68
C ALA A 5 47.95 26.11 26.69
N GLY A 6 49.15 25.69 26.26
CA GLY A 6 49.86 26.37 25.18
C GLY A 6 49.01 26.43 23.90
N PRO A 7 49.18 27.44 23.04
CA PRO A 7 48.34 27.67 21.85
C PRO A 7 48.31 26.48 20.86
N GLY A 8 49.29 25.57 20.92
CA GLY A 8 49.31 24.31 20.17
C GLY A 8 48.29 23.26 20.64
N GLY A 9 47.99 23.18 21.94
CA GLY A 9 47.02 22.24 22.50
C GLY A 9 45.58 22.58 22.12
N VAL A 10 45.23 23.87 22.10
CA VAL A 10 43.91 24.37 21.69
C VAL A 10 43.67 24.13 20.19
N ARG A 11 44.70 24.31 19.35
CA ARG A 11 44.64 23.99 17.90
C ARG A 11 44.45 22.50 17.65
N ARG A 12 45.19 21.65 18.35
CA ARG A 12 45.07 20.19 18.22
C ARG A 12 43.70 19.69 18.68
N ALA A 13 43.19 20.19 19.81
CA ALA A 13 41.84 19.87 20.29
C ALA A 13 40.73 20.33 19.33
N ARG A 14 40.85 21.52 18.72
CA ARG A 14 39.92 21.99 17.66
C ARG A 14 39.97 21.11 16.41
N MET A 15 41.15 20.64 16.01
CA MET A 15 41.31 19.73 14.89
C MET A 15 40.65 18.36 15.16
N TRP A 16 40.89 17.76 16.33
CA TRP A 16 40.24 16.49 16.71
C TRP A 16 38.72 16.61 16.77
N ARG A 17 38.18 17.70 17.33
CA ARG A 17 36.73 17.96 17.32
C ARG A 17 36.17 18.05 15.90
N ARG A 18 36.85 18.73 14.99
CA ARG A 18 36.46 18.81 13.58
C ARG A 18 36.46 17.42 12.92
N LEU A 19 37.49 16.61 13.15
CA LEU A 19 37.57 15.26 12.61
C LEU A 19 36.43 14.37 13.15
N ILE A 20 36.08 14.51 14.43
CA ILE A 20 34.93 13.80 15.03
C ILE A 20 33.62 14.23 14.35
N TYR A 21 33.38 15.53 14.20
CA TYR A 21 32.15 16.01 13.55
C TYR A 21 32.06 15.58 12.08
N LEU A 22 33.17 15.62 11.35
CA LEU A 22 33.23 15.13 9.98
C LEU A 22 32.99 13.62 9.91
N GLY A 23 33.55 12.85 10.85
CA GLY A 23 33.28 11.42 10.97
C GLY A 23 31.81 11.11 11.22
N LEU A 24 31.18 11.81 12.18
CA LEU A 24 29.75 11.66 12.48
C LEU A 24 28.87 12.06 11.29
N ALA A 25 29.18 13.18 10.62
CA ALA A 25 28.48 13.60 9.42
C ALA A 25 28.64 12.60 8.27
N GLY A 26 29.82 12.00 8.13
CA GLY A 26 30.08 10.93 7.16
C GLY A 26 29.28 9.67 7.43
N ILE A 27 29.20 9.22 8.69
CA ILE A 27 28.37 8.08 9.10
C ILE A 27 26.89 8.36 8.85
N TRP A 28 26.43 9.57 9.20
CA TRP A 28 25.06 10.00 8.99
C TRP A 28 24.69 10.03 7.50
N ALA A 29 25.50 10.68 6.66
CA ALA A 29 25.31 10.73 5.21
C ALA A 29 25.39 9.33 4.57
N GLY A 30 26.34 8.49 5.02
CA GLY A 30 26.46 7.11 4.57
C GLY A 30 25.21 6.29 4.91
N THR A 31 24.68 6.44 6.12
CA THR A 31 23.44 5.78 6.56
C THR A 31 22.25 6.28 5.75
N ALA A 32 22.12 7.60 5.54
CA ALA A 32 21.06 8.18 4.72
C ALA A 32 21.09 7.65 3.29
N CYS A 33 22.28 7.60 2.68
CA CYS A 33 22.46 7.09 1.33
C CYS A 33 22.13 5.59 1.25
N TRP A 34 22.64 4.79 2.18
CA TRP A 34 22.35 3.36 2.22
C TRP A 34 20.85 3.09 2.39
N GLU A 35 20.20 3.72 3.35
CA GLU A 35 18.81 3.41 3.68
C GLU A 35 17.81 3.90 2.64
N ALA A 36 18.16 4.93 1.87
CA ALA A 36 17.38 5.38 0.73
C ALA A 36 17.53 4.47 -0.50
N ASN A 37 18.69 3.82 -0.66
CA ASN A 37 19.03 3.10 -1.89
C ASN A 37 19.11 1.58 -1.73
N LYS A 38 19.08 1.07 -0.49
CA LYS A 38 19.21 -0.37 -0.20
C LYS A 38 18.26 -1.19 -1.07
N PRO A 39 18.66 -2.41 -1.47
CA PRO A 39 17.80 -3.26 -2.27
C PRO A 39 16.47 -3.50 -1.54
N LEU A 40 15.37 -3.45 -2.28
CA LEU A 40 14.08 -3.87 -1.74
C LEU A 40 14.09 -5.38 -1.50
N PRO A 41 13.31 -5.88 -0.52
CA PRO A 41 13.09 -7.31 -0.37
C PRO A 41 12.70 -7.98 -1.70
N PRO A 42 13.15 -9.22 -1.97
CA PRO A 42 12.76 -9.95 -3.17
C PRO A 42 11.23 -10.04 -3.30
N GLY A 43 10.72 -9.89 -4.53
CA GLY A 43 9.28 -9.95 -4.82
C GLY A 43 8.52 -8.64 -4.58
N LEU A 44 9.17 -7.56 -4.13
CA LEU A 44 8.50 -6.29 -3.90
C LEU A 44 8.34 -5.43 -5.13
N ARG A 45 9.44 -5.16 -5.85
CA ARG A 45 9.41 -4.47 -7.14
C ARG A 45 9.08 -5.51 -8.21
N THR A 46 7.84 -5.49 -8.65
CA THR A 46 7.30 -6.39 -9.66
C THR A 46 7.03 -5.60 -10.92
N GLU A 47 7.50 -6.17 -12.02
CA GLU A 47 7.14 -5.79 -13.37
C GLU A 47 6.83 -7.11 -14.07
N SER A 48 5.56 -7.52 -14.04
CA SER A 48 5.18 -8.81 -14.58
C SER A 48 5.34 -8.84 -16.10
N VAL A 49 5.32 -10.04 -16.68
CA VAL A 49 5.02 -10.18 -18.10
C VAL A 49 3.63 -9.58 -18.39
N ARG A 50 3.40 -9.24 -19.65
CA ARG A 50 2.08 -8.79 -20.11
C ARG A 50 1.24 -10.02 -20.42
N TYR A 51 0.08 -10.12 -19.79
CA TYR A 51 -0.90 -11.16 -20.01
C TYR A 51 -1.96 -10.66 -20.98
N THR A 52 -2.26 -11.42 -22.02
CA THR A 52 -3.46 -11.19 -22.83
C THR A 52 -4.59 -12.00 -22.21
N VAL A 53 -5.65 -11.32 -21.78
CA VAL A 53 -6.81 -11.92 -21.11
C VAL A 53 -8.09 -11.54 -21.86
N PRO A 54 -9.16 -12.34 -21.78
CA PRO A 54 -10.49 -11.92 -22.22
C PRO A 54 -10.89 -10.58 -21.58
N ALA A 55 -11.49 -9.67 -22.35
CA ALA A 55 -11.95 -8.38 -21.84
C ALA A 55 -12.92 -8.51 -20.65
N PRO A 56 -13.82 -9.51 -20.58
CA PRO A 56 -14.67 -9.73 -19.40
C PRO A 56 -13.90 -10.04 -18.11
N ASP A 57 -12.65 -10.51 -18.20
CA ASP A 57 -11.79 -10.80 -17.05
C ASP A 57 -11.18 -9.53 -16.43
N VAL A 58 -11.39 -8.36 -17.03
CA VAL A 58 -10.94 -7.08 -16.50
C VAL A 58 -12.14 -6.16 -16.30
N SER A 59 -12.30 -5.66 -15.07
CA SER A 59 -13.38 -4.75 -14.71
C SER A 59 -12.85 -3.52 -13.98
N PHE A 60 -13.30 -2.34 -14.39
CA PHE A 60 -13.09 -1.10 -13.67
C PHE A 60 -14.29 -0.85 -12.74
N ILE A 61 -14.02 -0.55 -11.48
CA ILE A 61 -15.03 -0.29 -10.45
C ILE A 61 -14.77 1.10 -9.90
N ALA A 62 -15.82 1.91 -9.75
CA ALA A 62 -15.73 3.24 -9.18
C ALA A 62 -16.74 3.43 -8.05
N ASP A 63 -16.25 3.97 -6.95
CA ASP A 63 -17.09 4.60 -5.93
C ASP A 63 -17.23 6.07 -6.31
N ILE A 64 -18.46 6.58 -6.26
CA ILE A 64 -18.79 7.95 -6.63
C ILE A 64 -19.43 8.60 -5.42
N THR A 65 -18.80 9.65 -4.89
CA THR A 65 -19.43 10.58 -3.95
C THR A 65 -19.44 11.96 -4.61
N ALA A 66 -20.64 12.43 -4.95
CA ALA A 66 -20.85 13.66 -5.72
C ALA A 66 -22.14 14.37 -5.27
N ALA A 67 -22.47 15.47 -5.93
CA ALA A 67 -23.79 16.08 -5.86
C ALA A 67 -24.48 15.99 -7.22
N ASP A 68 -25.79 15.75 -7.23
CA ASP A 68 -26.60 15.80 -8.46
C ASP A 68 -26.75 17.25 -8.98
N ALA A 69 -27.46 17.39 -10.11
CA ALA A 69 -27.71 18.70 -10.71
C ALA A 69 -28.46 19.69 -9.81
N TYR A 70 -29.09 19.21 -8.73
CA TYR A 70 -29.83 20.00 -7.74
C TYR A 70 -29.06 20.17 -6.43
N GLY A 71 -27.79 19.75 -6.37
CA GLY A 71 -26.95 19.84 -5.19
C GLY A 71 -27.23 18.76 -4.13
N ARG A 72 -28.04 17.74 -4.43
CA ARG A 72 -28.32 16.64 -3.49
C ARG A 72 -27.17 15.64 -3.50
N PRO A 73 -26.73 15.12 -2.34
CA PRO A 73 -25.65 14.16 -2.29
C PRO A 73 -26.03 12.87 -3.02
N VAL A 74 -25.13 12.40 -3.89
CA VAL A 74 -25.18 11.11 -4.57
C VAL A 74 -23.98 10.30 -4.10
N SER A 75 -24.24 9.09 -3.58
CA SER A 75 -23.19 8.16 -3.17
C SER A 75 -23.44 6.79 -3.79
N SER A 76 -22.43 6.23 -4.45
CA SER A 76 -22.38 4.88 -4.97
C SER A 76 -21.10 4.23 -4.44
N GLN A 77 -21.23 3.06 -3.80
CA GLN A 77 -20.11 2.36 -3.16
C GLN A 77 -20.10 0.91 -3.64
N ALA A 78 -19.38 0.63 -4.73
CA ALA A 78 -19.33 -0.67 -5.39
C ALA A 78 -18.05 -1.46 -5.10
N ILE A 79 -16.94 -0.79 -4.74
CA ILE A 79 -15.65 -1.45 -4.53
C ILE A 79 -15.75 -2.48 -3.39
N PHE A 80 -16.27 -2.07 -2.23
CA PHE A 80 -16.39 -2.99 -1.09
C PHE A 80 -17.48 -4.03 -1.27
N ASP A 81 -18.50 -3.79 -2.10
CA ASP A 81 -19.48 -4.82 -2.46
C ASP A 81 -18.81 -5.98 -3.21
N GLU A 82 -17.93 -5.65 -4.16
CA GLU A 82 -17.14 -6.65 -4.89
C GLU A 82 -16.06 -7.30 -4.01
N VAL A 83 -15.39 -6.56 -3.12
CA VAL A 83 -14.47 -7.14 -2.12
C VAL A 83 -15.19 -8.18 -1.26
N LEU A 84 -16.36 -7.82 -0.70
CA LEU A 84 -17.15 -8.74 0.13
C LEU A 84 -17.64 -9.94 -0.67
N LYS A 85 -17.92 -9.78 -1.97
CA LYS A 85 -18.26 -10.90 -2.87
C LYS A 85 -17.07 -11.84 -3.08
N VAL A 86 -15.85 -11.32 -3.22
CA VAL A 86 -14.63 -12.15 -3.25
C VAL A 86 -14.48 -12.93 -1.95
N VAL A 87 -14.61 -12.28 -0.79
CA VAL A 87 -14.55 -12.93 0.52
C VAL A 87 -15.56 -14.08 0.64
N ARG A 88 -16.81 -13.87 0.20
CA ARG A 88 -17.86 -14.91 0.23
C ARG A 88 -17.59 -16.06 -0.72
N THR A 89 -16.89 -15.83 -1.83
CA THR A 89 -16.68 -16.83 -2.88
C THR A 89 -15.46 -17.71 -2.60
N ALA A 90 -14.39 -17.13 -2.04
CA ALA A 90 -13.13 -17.81 -1.73
C ALA A 90 -13.33 -19.10 -0.91
N ARG A 91 -12.67 -20.19 -1.30
CA ARG A 91 -12.82 -21.52 -0.68
C ARG A 91 -11.52 -22.09 -0.11
N GLU A 92 -10.39 -21.80 -0.73
CA GLU A 92 -9.08 -22.38 -0.41
C GLU A 92 -8.18 -21.36 0.28
N PHE A 93 -8.10 -20.15 -0.28
CA PHE A 93 -7.29 -19.09 0.30
C PHE A 93 -7.81 -17.68 0.02
N LEU A 94 -7.40 -16.76 0.88
CA LEU A 94 -7.70 -15.35 0.77
C LEU A 94 -6.54 -14.54 1.35
N VAL A 95 -5.96 -13.67 0.53
CA VAL A 95 -4.88 -12.74 0.91
C VAL A 95 -5.40 -11.32 0.78
N LEU A 96 -5.29 -10.53 1.84
CA LEU A 96 -5.65 -9.12 1.87
C LEU A 96 -4.43 -8.31 2.30
N ASP A 97 -4.18 -7.16 1.65
CA ASP A 97 -3.22 -6.17 2.10
C ASP A 97 -3.87 -4.79 2.11
N TYR A 98 -4.02 -4.20 3.29
CA TYR A 98 -4.65 -2.90 3.47
C TYR A 98 -3.89 -1.97 4.41
N PHE A 99 -3.67 -0.74 3.93
CA PHE A 99 -3.10 0.36 4.70
C PHE A 99 -3.95 0.74 5.91
N LEU A 100 -5.26 0.98 5.74
CA LEU A 100 -6.16 1.36 6.83
C LEU A 100 -7.30 0.36 6.99
N PHE A 101 -7.50 -0.11 8.23
CA PHE A 101 -8.58 -0.99 8.64
C PHE A 101 -9.11 -0.59 10.02
N ASN A 102 -10.11 0.30 10.05
CA ASN A 102 -10.67 0.83 11.30
C ASN A 102 -12.00 1.60 11.10
N GLY A 103 -12.83 1.65 12.14
CA GLY A 103 -14.09 2.39 12.14
C GLY A 103 -13.98 3.91 12.38
N ARG A 104 -12.80 4.52 12.22
CA ARG A 104 -12.61 5.95 12.54
C ARG A 104 -13.24 6.83 11.47
N ARG A 105 -13.82 7.95 11.90
CA ARG A 105 -14.42 8.97 11.02
C ARG A 105 -13.40 9.95 10.43
N GLY A 106 -12.20 10.02 11.00
CA GLY A 106 -11.17 10.98 10.59
C GLY A 106 -11.63 12.43 10.77
N ALA A 107 -11.21 13.32 9.87
CA ALA A 107 -11.54 14.75 9.91
C ALA A 107 -12.96 15.10 9.41
N LEU A 108 -13.81 14.10 9.15
CA LEU A 108 -15.20 14.34 8.75
C LEU A 108 -15.99 14.96 9.91
N GLN A 109 -16.73 16.02 9.61
CA GLN A 109 -17.51 16.73 10.63
C GLN A 109 -18.59 15.83 11.22
N ALA A 110 -18.91 16.03 12.51
CA ALA A 110 -19.95 15.27 13.21
C ALA A 110 -21.35 15.39 12.56
N SER A 111 -21.59 16.45 11.78
CA SER A 111 -22.82 16.73 11.02
C SER A 111 -22.91 16.06 9.65
N SER A 112 -21.87 15.33 9.21
CA SER A 112 -21.89 14.60 7.93
C SER A 112 -22.87 13.42 7.96
N ALA A 113 -23.35 13.01 6.77
CA ALA A 113 -24.20 11.84 6.58
C ALA A 113 -23.61 10.58 7.25
N PRO A 114 -24.45 9.62 7.69
CA PRO A 114 -23.96 8.39 8.29
C PRO A 114 -23.04 7.64 7.32
N LEU A 115 -21.89 7.21 7.84
CA LEU A 115 -20.90 6.45 7.09
C LEU A 115 -21.29 4.97 7.03
N ARG A 116 -20.96 4.31 5.93
CA ARG A 116 -21.02 2.84 5.84
C ARG A 116 -19.92 2.26 6.72
N SER A 117 -20.25 1.24 7.51
CA SER A 117 -19.25 0.58 8.37
C SER A 117 -18.44 -0.45 7.58
N ILE A 118 -17.65 0.04 6.62
CA ILE A 118 -16.86 -0.79 5.70
C ILE A 118 -15.90 -1.70 6.48
N SER A 119 -15.26 -1.17 7.52
CA SER A 119 -14.34 -1.95 8.36
C SER A 119 -15.06 -3.10 9.09
N GLY A 120 -16.24 -2.82 9.65
CA GLY A 120 -17.08 -3.79 10.33
C GLY A 120 -17.63 -4.86 9.38
N GLU A 121 -18.12 -4.46 8.21
CA GLU A 121 -18.62 -5.41 7.20
C GLU A 121 -17.54 -6.37 6.71
N LEU A 122 -16.33 -5.86 6.43
CA LEU A 122 -15.21 -6.70 6.02
C LEU A 122 -14.79 -7.65 7.16
N ARG A 123 -14.66 -7.14 8.39
CA ARG A 123 -14.37 -7.96 9.57
C ARG A 123 -15.37 -9.10 9.70
N ASP A 124 -16.65 -8.77 9.72
CA ASP A 124 -17.72 -9.73 9.99
C ASP A 124 -17.82 -10.77 8.85
N ALA A 125 -17.62 -10.36 7.60
CA ALA A 125 -17.55 -11.27 6.46
C ALA A 125 -16.38 -12.24 6.56
N LEU A 126 -15.19 -11.78 6.97
CA LEU A 126 -14.02 -12.65 7.18
C LEU A 126 -14.24 -13.65 8.31
N LEU A 127 -14.77 -13.18 9.45
CA LEU A 127 -15.09 -14.03 10.59
C LEU A 127 -16.13 -15.09 10.22
N GLU A 128 -17.22 -14.69 9.56
CA GLU A 128 -18.26 -15.60 9.13
C GLU A 128 -17.73 -16.62 8.11
N ARG A 129 -16.91 -16.19 7.15
CA ARG A 129 -16.32 -17.10 6.17
C ARG A 129 -15.40 -18.12 6.82
N ARG A 130 -14.57 -17.71 7.78
CA ARG A 130 -13.71 -18.62 8.58
C ARG A 130 -14.53 -19.62 9.39
N ARG A 131 -15.69 -19.21 9.93
CA ARG A 131 -16.60 -20.12 10.64
C ARG A 131 -17.23 -21.15 9.71
N GLN A 132 -17.64 -20.74 8.51
CA GLN A 132 -18.22 -21.64 7.51
C GLN A 132 -17.19 -22.60 6.91
N LEU A 133 -15.96 -22.13 6.69
CA LEU A 133 -14.85 -22.90 6.14
C LEU A 133 -13.60 -22.80 7.05
N PRO A 134 -13.52 -23.62 8.11
CA PRO A 134 -12.36 -23.61 9.01
C PRO A 134 -11.02 -23.92 8.34
N ALA A 135 -11.04 -24.59 7.18
CA ALA A 135 -9.85 -24.91 6.38
C ALA A 135 -9.39 -23.75 5.46
N LEU A 136 -10.21 -22.72 5.23
CA LEU A 136 -9.89 -21.59 4.34
C LEU A 136 -8.69 -20.79 4.88
N LYS A 137 -7.56 -20.77 4.19
CA LYS A 137 -6.39 -20.02 4.66
C LYS A 137 -6.60 -18.51 4.43
N VAL A 138 -6.63 -17.72 5.51
CA VAL A 138 -6.79 -16.27 5.40
C VAL A 138 -5.55 -15.58 5.94
N LEU A 139 -4.91 -14.80 5.08
CA LEU A 139 -3.76 -13.96 5.39
C LEU A 139 -4.19 -12.48 5.26
N PHE A 140 -4.04 -11.73 6.34
CA PHE A 140 -4.34 -10.30 6.38
C PHE A 140 -3.06 -9.53 6.68
N VAL A 141 -2.47 -8.93 5.65
CA VAL A 141 -1.34 -8.01 5.75
C VAL A 141 -1.86 -6.60 6.02
N THR A 142 -1.20 -5.88 6.92
CA THR A 142 -1.58 -4.51 7.24
C THR A 142 -0.41 -3.64 7.61
N ASP A 143 -0.61 -2.33 7.56
CA ASP A 143 0.35 -1.35 8.03
C ASP A 143 0.31 -1.20 9.57
N PRO A 144 1.46 -1.01 10.24
CA PRO A 144 1.52 -0.77 11.69
C PRO A 144 0.67 0.42 12.18
N VAL A 145 0.26 1.35 11.32
CA VAL A 145 -0.63 2.46 11.66
C VAL A 145 -1.94 2.01 12.31
N ASN A 146 -2.47 0.83 11.96
CA ASN A 146 -3.72 0.32 12.54
C ASN A 146 -3.58 -0.06 14.01
N GLU A 147 -2.35 -0.30 14.47
CA GLU A 147 -2.02 -0.50 15.88
C GLU A 147 -1.23 0.69 16.48
N LEU A 148 -1.28 1.85 15.82
CA LEU A 148 -0.49 3.04 16.15
C LEU A 148 0.99 2.72 16.38
N TYR A 149 1.58 1.93 15.48
CA TYR A 149 2.98 1.48 15.57
C TYR A 149 3.30 0.66 16.84
N GLY A 150 2.29 -0.01 17.41
CA GLY A 150 2.38 -0.81 18.64
C GLY A 150 1.91 -0.08 19.90
N ALA A 151 1.55 1.21 19.82
CA ALA A 151 1.05 1.95 20.97
C ALA A 151 -0.38 1.59 21.38
N ALA A 152 -1.24 1.17 20.43
CA ALA A 152 -2.62 0.82 20.74
C ALA A 152 -3.08 -0.38 19.91
N PRO A 153 -3.48 -1.51 20.53
CA PRO A 153 -3.93 -2.68 19.78
C PRO A 153 -5.26 -2.41 19.06
N SER A 154 -5.41 -2.94 17.85
CA SER A 154 -6.69 -2.91 17.12
C SER A 154 -7.62 -4.02 17.62
N ALA A 155 -8.84 -3.66 18.02
CA ALA A 155 -9.86 -4.62 18.43
C ALA A 155 -10.23 -5.57 17.28
N ASP A 156 -10.39 -5.03 16.07
CA ASP A 156 -10.77 -5.81 14.89
C ASP A 156 -9.67 -6.80 14.48
N LEU A 157 -8.40 -6.37 14.49
CA LEU A 157 -7.28 -7.29 14.21
C LEU A 157 -7.15 -8.39 15.26
N ARG A 158 -7.43 -8.09 16.54
CA ARG A 158 -7.47 -9.13 17.59
C ARG A 158 -8.57 -10.15 17.34
N LEU A 159 -9.77 -9.72 16.92
CA LEU A 159 -10.87 -10.63 16.57
C LEU A 159 -10.49 -11.54 15.39
N LEU A 160 -9.87 -10.98 14.35
CA LEU A 160 -9.39 -11.78 13.22
C LEU A 160 -8.34 -12.82 13.65
N ARG A 161 -7.34 -12.41 14.45
CA ARG A 161 -6.33 -13.34 15.00
C ARG A 161 -6.99 -14.45 15.83
N ALA A 162 -7.96 -14.11 16.67
CA ALA A 162 -8.68 -15.09 17.49
C ALA A 162 -9.51 -16.09 16.67
N ALA A 163 -9.93 -15.72 15.45
CA ALA A 163 -10.63 -16.60 14.51
C ALA A 163 -9.67 -17.43 13.62
N GLY A 164 -8.37 -17.38 13.89
CA GLY A 164 -7.34 -18.11 13.14
C GLY A 164 -7.04 -17.51 11.77
N VAL A 165 -7.21 -16.19 11.61
CA VAL A 165 -6.66 -15.43 10.48
C VAL A 165 -5.20 -15.10 10.80
N ASP A 166 -4.31 -15.36 9.83
CA ASP A 166 -2.91 -14.95 9.92
C ASP A 166 -2.83 -13.43 9.69
N VAL A 167 -2.76 -12.65 10.77
CA VAL A 167 -2.61 -11.19 10.68
C VAL A 167 -1.13 -10.82 10.76
N VAL A 168 -0.61 -10.23 9.70
CA VAL A 168 0.80 -9.83 9.56
C VAL A 168 0.90 -8.31 9.49
N VAL A 169 1.67 -7.73 10.41
CA VAL A 169 1.99 -6.29 10.38
C VAL A 169 3.26 -6.10 9.58
N THR A 170 3.22 -5.20 8.60
CA THR A 170 4.33 -4.99 7.66
C THR A 170 5.58 -4.45 8.38
N ASP A 171 6.74 -5.09 8.18
CA ASP A 171 8.02 -4.62 8.71
C ASP A 171 8.58 -3.47 7.84
N LEU A 172 8.17 -2.24 8.17
CA LEU A 172 8.58 -1.04 7.43
C LEU A 172 10.10 -0.79 7.45
N ASP A 173 10.83 -1.32 8.43
CA ASP A 173 12.29 -1.13 8.52
C ASP A 173 13.04 -1.84 7.38
N ARG A 174 12.44 -2.86 6.78
CA ARG A 174 12.99 -3.55 5.59
C ARG A 174 12.90 -2.69 4.33
N LEU A 175 12.02 -1.70 4.31
CA LEU A 175 11.79 -0.82 3.17
C LEU A 175 12.77 0.36 3.17
N ARG A 176 12.90 1.02 2.02
CA ARG A 176 13.70 2.23 1.85
C ARG A 176 13.13 3.41 2.63
N ASP A 177 13.99 4.31 3.07
CA ASP A 177 13.56 5.51 3.79
C ASP A 177 13.11 6.63 2.85
N SER A 178 11.94 7.20 3.14
CA SER A 178 11.39 8.36 2.42
C SER A 178 12.04 9.68 2.85
N ASN A 179 12.53 9.77 4.10
CA ASN A 179 13.10 10.98 4.67
C ASN A 179 14.59 10.80 5.00
N LEU A 180 15.46 11.23 4.08
CA LEU A 180 16.91 11.08 4.20
C LEU A 180 17.47 11.63 5.52
N ILE A 181 16.98 12.78 5.97
CA ILE A 181 17.54 13.52 7.10
C ILE A 181 17.05 12.89 8.40
N TYR A 182 15.73 12.78 8.56
CA TYR A 182 15.14 12.29 9.80
C TYR A 182 15.40 10.80 10.00
N SER A 183 15.18 9.97 8.98
CA SER A 183 15.26 8.52 9.12
C SER A 183 16.68 8.03 9.42
N SER A 184 17.69 8.67 8.85
CA SER A 184 19.09 8.36 9.20
C SER A 184 19.46 8.74 10.63
N LEU A 185 18.96 9.89 11.13
CA LEU A 185 19.11 10.27 12.54
C LEU A 185 18.35 9.29 13.44
N TRP A 186 17.15 8.90 13.03
CA TRP A 186 16.33 7.92 13.75
C TRP A 186 17.08 6.60 13.88
N ARG A 187 17.66 6.06 12.80
CA ARG A 187 18.43 4.80 12.84
C ARG A 187 19.67 4.83 13.71
N LEU A 188 20.37 5.95 13.73
CA LEU A 188 21.63 6.08 14.47
C LEU A 188 21.43 6.38 15.96
N ALA A 189 20.27 6.92 16.35
CA ALA A 189 20.02 7.33 17.73
C ALA A 189 18.65 6.88 18.23
N ILE A 190 17.57 7.42 17.67
CA ILE A 190 16.21 7.34 18.26
C ILE A 190 15.68 5.89 18.27
N GLY A 191 15.86 5.16 17.17
CA GLY A 191 15.35 3.81 16.98
C GLY A 191 15.95 2.76 17.92
N TRP A 192 17.11 2.99 18.55
CA TRP A 192 17.70 2.00 19.46
C TRP A 192 16.90 1.82 20.76
N TRP A 193 16.10 2.81 21.14
CA TRP A 193 15.38 2.84 22.42
C TRP A 193 13.88 3.13 22.25
N SER A 194 13.43 3.59 21.08
CA SER A 194 12.03 3.96 20.83
C SER A 194 11.26 3.02 19.88
N ARG A 195 11.88 1.90 19.46
CA ARG A 195 11.24 0.88 18.60
C ARG A 195 10.07 0.18 19.29
N ASP A 196 10.20 -0.13 20.58
CA ASP A 196 9.06 -0.63 21.35
C ASP A 196 8.17 0.56 21.73
N ALA A 197 7.06 0.70 21.01
CA ALA A 197 6.11 1.77 21.24
C ALA A 197 5.02 1.40 22.26
N ARG A 198 5.09 0.22 22.88
CA ARG A 198 4.12 -0.22 23.89
C ARG A 198 4.26 0.58 25.17
N GLY A 199 3.14 0.78 25.86
CA GLY A 199 3.10 1.49 27.15
C GLY A 199 2.15 2.69 27.13
N GLN A 200 2.12 3.42 28.24
CA GLN A 200 1.24 4.57 28.39
C GLN A 200 1.80 5.78 27.63
N GLY A 201 1.05 6.23 26.61
CA GLY A 201 1.39 7.43 25.85
C GLY A 201 1.08 8.72 26.59
N TRP A 202 1.80 9.77 26.25
CA TRP A 202 1.62 11.12 26.82
C TRP A 202 1.65 12.23 25.75
N LEU A 203 1.93 11.86 24.49
CA LEU A 203 1.91 12.78 23.35
C LEU A 203 0.56 12.74 22.66
N PRO A 204 0.09 13.86 22.09
CA PRO A 204 -1.13 13.88 21.31
C PRO A 204 -1.01 12.93 20.11
N SER A 205 -2.09 12.23 19.81
CA SER A 205 -2.16 11.38 18.62
C SER A 205 -2.12 12.26 17.36
N PRO A 206 -1.13 12.08 16.48
CA PRO A 206 -1.00 12.87 15.25
C PRO A 206 -2.01 12.48 14.15
N LEU A 207 -2.77 11.38 14.35
CA LEU A 207 -3.74 10.87 13.37
C LEU A 207 -5.17 11.28 13.68
N ASP A 208 -5.45 11.57 14.95
CA ASP A 208 -6.77 11.93 15.45
C ASP A 208 -6.58 12.58 16.82
N GLU A 209 -6.96 13.85 16.94
CA GLU A 209 -6.86 14.61 18.19
C GLU A 209 -7.72 14.02 19.31
N SER A 210 -8.77 13.27 18.96
CA SER A 210 -9.66 12.58 19.90
C SER A 210 -9.18 11.18 20.31
N ALA A 211 -8.10 10.67 19.67
CA ALA A 211 -7.55 9.37 20.01
C ALA A 211 -6.67 9.42 21.27
N ALA A 212 -6.48 8.24 21.88
CA ALA A 212 -5.63 8.08 23.05
C ALA A 212 -4.21 8.62 22.79
N ALA A 213 -3.61 9.20 23.83
CA ALA A 213 -2.23 9.67 23.77
C ALA A 213 -1.28 8.54 23.35
N VAL A 214 -0.31 8.86 22.50
CA VAL A 214 0.66 7.90 21.95
C VAL A 214 2.01 8.03 22.65
N THR A 215 2.79 6.95 22.61
CA THR A 215 4.16 6.94 23.12
C THR A 215 5.08 7.74 22.18
N PHE A 216 6.22 8.21 22.71
CA PHE A 216 7.24 8.86 21.89
C PHE A 216 7.77 7.94 20.78
N GLY A 217 7.86 6.63 21.03
CA GLY A 217 8.26 5.64 20.03
C GLY A 217 7.32 5.60 18.83
N SER A 218 6.02 5.53 19.08
CA SER A 218 4.99 5.57 18.03
C SER A 218 5.04 6.88 17.24
N TRP A 219 5.14 8.00 17.95
CA TRP A 219 5.25 9.33 17.33
C TRP A 219 6.50 9.46 16.46
N ALA A 220 7.67 9.03 16.95
CA ALA A 220 8.92 9.05 16.20
C ALA A 220 8.90 8.12 14.98
N GLN A 221 8.24 6.96 15.08
CA GLN A 221 8.08 6.07 13.94
C GLN A 221 7.23 6.72 12.84
N LEU A 222 6.13 7.39 13.19
CA LEU A 222 5.29 8.09 12.21
C LEU A 222 6.06 9.15 11.41
N VAL A 223 6.96 9.90 12.05
CA VAL A 223 7.75 10.97 11.39
C VAL A 223 8.71 10.42 10.32
N ASN A 224 8.96 9.10 10.28
CA ASN A 224 9.67 8.50 9.16
C ASN A 224 8.88 8.55 7.83
N PHE A 225 7.56 8.77 7.87
CA PHE A 225 6.67 8.80 6.69
C PHE A 225 6.86 7.57 5.79
N LYS A 226 6.92 6.39 6.43
CA LYS A 226 6.95 5.09 5.78
C LYS A 226 5.64 4.39 6.05
N ALA A 227 5.08 3.78 5.01
CA ALA A 227 3.83 3.05 5.12
C ALA A 227 3.74 1.99 4.02
N ASN A 228 3.04 0.90 4.30
CA ASN A 228 2.47 0.02 3.31
C ASN A 228 1.14 0.62 2.83
N GLN A 229 1.14 1.20 1.63
CA GLN A 229 -0.05 1.83 1.03
C GLN A 229 -0.85 0.87 0.13
N ARG A 230 -0.58 -0.43 0.16
CA ARG A 230 -1.31 -1.41 -0.64
C ARG A 230 -2.75 -1.56 -0.16
N LYS A 231 -3.61 -1.87 -1.13
CA LYS A 231 -5.08 -2.02 -1.02
C LYS A 231 -5.48 -3.09 -2.02
N VAL A 232 -5.15 -4.32 -1.66
CA VAL A 232 -5.18 -5.48 -2.54
C VAL A 232 -5.95 -6.59 -1.86
N ILE A 233 -6.79 -7.29 -2.61
CA ILE A 233 -7.37 -8.57 -2.22
C ILE A 233 -7.13 -9.57 -3.35
N VAL A 234 -6.62 -10.75 -3.00
CA VAL A 234 -6.42 -11.86 -3.92
C VAL A 234 -6.99 -13.13 -3.30
N ALA A 235 -7.75 -13.89 -4.07
CA ALA A 235 -8.35 -15.14 -3.61
C ALA A 235 -8.46 -16.16 -4.74
N ASP A 236 -8.79 -17.39 -4.38
CA ASP A 236 -9.42 -18.31 -5.32
C ASP A 236 -10.85 -17.84 -5.67
N ASP A 237 -11.29 -18.15 -6.89
CA ASP A 237 -12.65 -17.83 -7.36
C ASP A 237 -13.69 -18.91 -7.02
N GLY A 238 -13.32 -19.92 -6.23
CA GLY A 238 -14.14 -21.09 -5.90
C GLY A 238 -14.38 -22.06 -7.06
N ARG A 239 -13.77 -21.85 -8.23
CA ARG A 239 -13.87 -22.65 -9.45
C ARG A 239 -12.49 -23.11 -9.98
N GLY A 240 -11.43 -22.88 -9.22
CA GLY A 240 -10.05 -23.23 -9.56
C GLY A 240 -9.28 -22.13 -10.30
N GLY A 241 -9.87 -20.95 -10.45
CA GLY A 241 -9.23 -19.74 -10.96
C GLY A 241 -8.81 -18.78 -9.85
N LEU A 242 -8.22 -17.66 -10.26
CA LEU A 242 -7.77 -16.59 -9.38
C LEU A 242 -8.54 -15.31 -9.65
N ILE A 243 -8.83 -14.57 -8.59
CA ILE A 243 -9.46 -13.26 -8.63
C ILE A 243 -8.65 -12.28 -7.78
N GLY A 244 -8.37 -11.10 -8.33
CA GLY A 244 -7.63 -10.04 -7.68
C GLY A 244 -8.34 -8.70 -7.84
N ILE A 245 -8.31 -7.86 -6.80
CA ILE A 245 -8.76 -6.47 -6.86
C ILE A 245 -7.64 -5.59 -6.32
N VAL A 246 -7.26 -4.57 -7.10
CA VAL A 246 -6.36 -3.49 -6.67
C VAL A 246 -7.18 -2.21 -6.62
N ALA A 247 -7.21 -1.52 -5.48
CA ALA A 247 -8.09 -0.38 -5.25
C ALA A 247 -7.37 0.86 -4.70
N SER A 248 -8.01 2.02 -4.81
CA SER A 248 -7.62 3.23 -4.05
C SER A 248 -8.32 3.31 -2.69
N ALA A 249 -9.41 2.55 -2.50
CA ALA A 249 -10.20 2.54 -1.27
C ALA A 249 -9.56 1.65 -0.17
N ASN A 250 -9.63 2.13 1.08
CA ASN A 250 -9.22 1.37 2.26
C ASN A 250 -10.46 0.97 3.07
N PRO A 251 -10.46 -0.18 3.78
CA PRO A 251 -11.54 -0.59 4.66
C PRO A 251 -11.55 0.18 5.99
N HIS A 252 -11.64 1.51 5.89
CA HIS A 252 -11.93 2.40 7.01
C HIS A 252 -13.19 3.19 6.73
N ASP A 253 -13.99 3.45 7.76
CA ASP A 253 -15.37 3.92 7.56
C ASP A 253 -15.42 5.31 6.89
N ALA A 254 -14.42 6.18 7.12
CA ALA A 254 -14.30 7.46 6.43
C ALA A 254 -14.16 7.32 4.90
N SER A 255 -13.61 6.20 4.40
CA SER A 255 -13.50 5.94 2.95
C SER A 255 -14.86 5.89 2.26
N SER A 256 -15.94 5.59 2.99
CA SER A 256 -17.30 5.51 2.43
C SER A 256 -17.81 6.86 1.92
N ALA A 257 -17.22 7.97 2.36
CA ALA A 257 -17.54 9.32 1.93
C ALA A 257 -16.63 9.83 0.79
N HIS A 258 -15.81 8.97 0.18
CA HIS A 258 -14.83 9.36 -0.83
C HIS A 258 -15.03 8.63 -2.15
N SER A 259 -14.82 9.34 -3.25
CA SER A 259 -14.72 8.71 -4.57
C SER A 259 -13.41 7.92 -4.67
N ASN A 260 -13.51 6.70 -5.18
CA ASN A 260 -12.40 5.76 -5.27
C ASN A 260 -12.51 4.95 -6.56
N VAL A 261 -11.42 4.32 -6.97
CA VAL A 261 -11.38 3.46 -8.15
C VAL A 261 -10.71 2.12 -7.81
N ALA A 262 -11.10 1.07 -8.52
CA ALA A 262 -10.46 -0.23 -8.43
C ALA A 262 -10.43 -0.93 -9.80
N ALA A 263 -9.42 -1.77 -9.98
CA ALA A 263 -9.33 -2.72 -11.07
C ALA A 263 -9.50 -4.13 -10.51
N LYS A 264 -10.50 -4.85 -11.01
CA LYS A 264 -10.72 -6.26 -10.75
C LYS A 264 -10.22 -7.07 -11.94
N ILE A 265 -9.43 -8.09 -11.66
CA ILE A 265 -8.80 -8.94 -12.66
C ILE A 265 -9.03 -10.40 -12.27
N THR A 266 -9.37 -11.24 -13.24
CA THR A 266 -9.41 -12.70 -13.11
C THR A 266 -8.33 -13.34 -13.98
N GLY A 267 -7.93 -14.57 -13.64
CA GLY A 267 -6.99 -15.36 -14.44
C GLY A 267 -5.51 -15.17 -14.08
N PRO A 268 -4.58 -15.52 -14.99
CA PRO A 268 -3.17 -15.75 -14.65
C PRO A 268 -2.43 -14.49 -14.20
N ALA A 269 -2.87 -13.31 -14.64
CA ALA A 269 -2.26 -12.03 -14.24
C ALA A 269 -2.31 -11.79 -12.72
N VAL A 270 -3.33 -12.34 -12.05
CA VAL A 270 -3.52 -12.23 -10.59
C VAL A 270 -2.38 -12.89 -9.82
N ARG A 271 -1.70 -13.89 -10.41
CA ARG A 271 -0.59 -14.60 -9.75
C ARG A 271 0.55 -13.65 -9.38
N SER A 272 0.85 -12.67 -10.23
CA SER A 272 1.92 -11.69 -9.97
C SER A 272 1.57 -10.74 -8.81
N LEU A 273 0.28 -10.45 -8.60
CA LEU A 273 -0.19 -9.71 -7.41
C LEU A 273 0.01 -10.56 -6.15
N LEU A 274 -0.45 -11.81 -6.20
CA LEU A 274 -0.35 -12.75 -5.07
C LEU A 274 1.09 -12.95 -4.61
N ASP A 275 2.01 -13.21 -5.54
CA ASP A 275 3.42 -13.43 -5.20
C ASP A 275 4.03 -12.18 -4.52
N GLY A 276 3.59 -10.98 -4.91
CA GLY A 276 3.99 -9.71 -4.29
C GLY A 276 3.47 -9.52 -2.86
N GLU A 277 2.24 -9.94 -2.56
CA GLU A 277 1.68 -9.86 -1.21
C GLU A 277 2.26 -10.94 -0.27
N LEU A 278 2.50 -12.15 -0.80
CA LEU A 278 3.21 -13.18 -0.05
C LEU A 278 4.66 -12.77 0.26
N ALA A 279 5.31 -12.04 -0.64
CA ALA A 279 6.63 -11.47 -0.36
C ALA A 279 6.60 -10.47 0.79
N VAL A 280 5.58 -9.60 0.86
CA VAL A 280 5.38 -8.67 1.99
C VAL A 280 5.24 -9.42 3.30
N ALA A 281 4.34 -10.42 3.33
CA ALA A 281 4.09 -11.20 4.51
C ALA A 281 5.37 -11.92 4.99
N ARG A 282 6.11 -12.56 4.07
CA ARG A 282 7.33 -13.33 4.39
C ARG A 282 8.45 -12.48 4.96
N PHE A 283 8.78 -11.34 4.34
CA PHE A 283 9.83 -10.49 4.90
C PHE A 283 9.43 -9.89 6.26
N SER A 284 8.11 -9.76 6.49
CA SER A 284 7.52 -9.30 7.75
C SER A 284 7.37 -10.42 8.80
N GLY A 285 7.96 -11.61 8.54
CA GLY A 285 8.04 -12.70 9.52
C GLY A 285 6.97 -13.78 9.41
N TRP A 286 6.08 -13.73 8.40
CA TRP A 286 5.11 -14.81 8.17
C TRP A 286 5.79 -16.09 7.67
N GLN A 287 5.49 -17.20 8.34
CA GLN A 287 6.03 -18.53 8.05
C GLN A 287 4.97 -19.51 7.55
N GLY A 288 3.74 -19.04 7.33
CA GLY A 288 2.66 -19.86 6.82
C GLY A 288 2.87 -20.27 5.36
N ASN A 289 2.02 -21.18 4.90
CA ASN A 289 2.01 -21.61 3.52
C ASN A 289 0.57 -21.63 2.98
N ILE A 290 0.38 -21.04 1.80
CA ILE A 290 -0.86 -21.11 1.04
C ILE A 290 -0.62 -22.07 -0.11
N ASP A 291 -1.47 -23.08 -0.25
CA ASP A 291 -1.39 -24.01 -1.36
C ASP A 291 -1.94 -23.29 -2.57
N LEU A 292 -1.04 -22.98 -3.50
CA LEU A 292 -1.39 -22.21 -4.68
C LEU A 292 -1.86 -23.17 -5.77
N PRO A 293 -2.94 -22.85 -6.49
CA PRO A 293 -3.29 -23.61 -7.68
C PRO A 293 -2.07 -23.62 -8.62
N PRO A 294 -1.78 -24.77 -9.26
CA PRO A 294 -0.63 -24.89 -10.14
C PRO A 294 -0.73 -23.78 -11.19
N SER A 295 0.36 -23.02 -11.34
CA SER A 295 0.44 -22.03 -12.38
C SER A 295 0.27 -22.77 -13.69
N ARG A 296 -0.80 -22.50 -14.44
CA ARG A 296 -0.93 -22.97 -15.82
C ARG A 296 0.08 -22.18 -16.65
N SER A 297 1.35 -22.56 -16.51
CA SER A 297 2.49 -22.08 -17.28
C SER A 297 2.30 -22.57 -18.71
N GLY A 298 1.46 -21.85 -19.45
CA GLY A 298 1.05 -22.17 -20.82
C GLY A 298 0.27 -21.01 -21.45
N ASP A 299 -0.50 -20.25 -20.67
CA ASP A 299 -1.37 -19.18 -21.19
C ASP A 299 -0.73 -17.79 -21.18
N ALA A 300 0.55 -17.70 -21.56
CA ALA A 300 1.13 -16.40 -21.96
C ALA A 300 0.50 -15.85 -23.26
N SER A 301 -0.37 -16.64 -23.89
CA SER A 301 -1.14 -16.27 -25.08
C SER A 301 -2.20 -17.35 -25.30
N HIS A 302 -3.42 -17.17 -24.80
CA HIS A 302 -4.55 -17.70 -25.57
C HIS A 302 -4.66 -16.80 -26.80
N PRO A 303 -4.42 -17.28 -28.03
CA PRO A 303 -4.93 -16.57 -29.19
C PRO A 303 -6.44 -16.36 -28.97
N PRO A 304 -7.01 -15.22 -29.38
CA PRO A 304 -8.44 -15.00 -29.17
C PRO A 304 -9.20 -16.19 -29.77
N ASP A 305 -10.01 -16.86 -28.95
CA ASP A 305 -10.88 -17.91 -29.45
C ASP A 305 -11.84 -17.25 -30.44
N THR A 306 -11.75 -17.66 -31.69
CA THR A 306 -12.75 -17.34 -32.70
C THR A 306 -13.94 -18.24 -32.40
N ASP A 307 -15.06 -17.64 -31.98
CA ASP A 307 -16.31 -18.39 -31.90
C ASP A 307 -16.71 -18.91 -33.30
N ALA A 308 -17.63 -19.89 -33.34
CA ALA A 308 -18.06 -20.54 -34.58
C ALA A 308 -18.69 -19.56 -35.61
N ASP A 309 -18.98 -18.33 -35.17
CA ASP A 309 -19.55 -17.24 -35.96
C ASP A 309 -18.50 -16.21 -36.44
N GLY A 310 -17.20 -16.44 -36.16
CA GLY A 310 -16.10 -15.62 -36.67
C GLY A 310 -15.85 -14.31 -35.90
N ASN A 311 -16.45 -14.14 -34.73
CA ASN A 311 -16.26 -12.97 -33.88
C ASN A 311 -15.04 -13.19 -32.99
N THR A 312 -14.09 -12.25 -33.06
CA THR A 312 -12.88 -12.32 -32.23
C THR A 312 -13.26 -11.88 -30.83
N GLU A 313 -13.09 -12.74 -29.83
CA GLU A 313 -13.35 -12.33 -28.45
C GLU A 313 -12.47 -11.11 -28.11
N ARG A 314 -13.09 -10.04 -27.58
CA ARG A 314 -12.34 -8.83 -27.22
C ARG A 314 -11.34 -9.19 -26.13
N THR A 315 -10.07 -8.85 -26.33
CA THR A 315 -9.00 -9.11 -25.36
C THR A 315 -8.47 -7.81 -24.73
N ALA A 316 -7.97 -7.89 -23.51
CA ALA A 316 -7.21 -6.85 -22.83
C ALA A 316 -5.77 -7.33 -22.56
N ARG A 317 -4.81 -6.40 -22.51
CA ARG A 317 -3.45 -6.67 -22.04
C ARG A 317 -3.27 -6.14 -20.63
N VAL A 318 -2.87 -7.01 -19.70
CA VAL A 318 -2.70 -6.69 -18.28
C VAL A 318 -1.25 -6.87 -17.88
N GLN A 319 -0.70 -5.91 -17.13
CA GLN A 319 0.61 -5.97 -16.54
C GLN A 319 0.54 -5.50 -15.08
N VAL A 320 1.12 -6.27 -14.17
CA VAL A 320 1.20 -5.92 -12.75
C VAL A 320 2.51 -5.19 -12.49
N LEU A 321 2.38 -3.98 -11.95
CA LEU A 321 3.49 -3.08 -11.65
C LEU A 321 3.42 -2.64 -10.18
N THR A 322 4.54 -2.70 -9.47
CA THR A 322 4.64 -2.24 -8.08
C THR A 322 5.89 -1.39 -7.85
N GLU A 323 5.87 -0.59 -6.78
CA GLU A 323 6.97 0.28 -6.37
C GLU A 323 7.43 1.21 -7.52
N GLY A 324 8.73 1.39 -7.69
CA GLY A 324 9.28 2.25 -8.74
C GLY A 324 8.89 1.85 -10.17
N ALA A 325 8.44 0.61 -10.42
CA ALA A 325 7.99 0.19 -11.75
C ALA A 325 6.75 0.96 -12.21
N ILE A 326 5.86 1.35 -11.28
CA ILE A 326 4.68 2.18 -11.59
C ILE A 326 5.12 3.53 -12.15
N ARG A 327 6.09 4.18 -11.51
CA ARG A 327 6.62 5.48 -11.95
C ARG A 327 7.28 5.37 -13.33
N VAL A 328 8.08 4.34 -13.56
CA VAL A 328 8.75 4.11 -14.85
C VAL A 328 7.71 3.97 -15.96
N ALA A 329 6.74 3.06 -15.82
CA ALA A 329 5.71 2.86 -16.83
C ALA A 329 4.82 4.10 -17.05
N LEU A 330 4.50 4.84 -15.98
CA LEU A 330 3.75 6.09 -16.10
C LEU A 330 4.51 7.11 -16.95
N LEU A 331 5.80 7.30 -16.69
CA LEU A 331 6.63 8.23 -17.46
C LEU A 331 6.74 7.78 -18.93
N GLU A 332 6.98 6.48 -19.17
CA GLU A 332 7.05 5.92 -20.53
C GLU A 332 5.75 6.16 -21.32
N HIS A 333 4.58 5.91 -20.72
CA HIS A 333 3.29 6.16 -21.38
C HIS A 333 3.05 7.65 -21.63
N LEU A 334 3.41 8.51 -20.67
CA LEU A 334 3.27 9.96 -20.83
C LEU A 334 4.24 10.51 -21.87
N GLU A 335 5.44 9.95 -22.02
CA GLU A 335 6.43 10.34 -23.04
C GLU A 335 6.03 9.88 -24.45
N ALA A 336 5.34 8.73 -24.55
CA ALA A 336 4.83 8.21 -25.81
C ALA A 336 3.59 8.98 -26.33
N ALA A 337 2.79 9.56 -25.43
CA ALA A 337 1.55 10.26 -25.81
C ALA A 337 1.81 11.48 -26.72
N GLY A 338 1.08 11.59 -27.83
CA GLY A 338 1.20 12.65 -28.81
C GLY A 338 -0.11 13.04 -29.48
N ARG A 339 -0.03 13.60 -30.70
CA ARG A 339 -1.20 14.14 -31.40
C ARG A 339 -2.26 13.07 -31.67
N GLY A 340 -3.46 13.28 -31.15
CA GLY A 340 -4.59 12.35 -31.26
C GLY A 340 -4.81 11.49 -30.03
N ASP A 341 -3.83 11.43 -29.12
CA ASP A 341 -3.96 10.72 -27.85
C ASP A 341 -4.68 11.57 -26.80
N SER A 342 -5.25 10.89 -25.80
CA SER A 342 -5.85 11.51 -24.62
C SER A 342 -5.25 10.91 -23.36
N VAL A 343 -4.88 11.77 -22.42
CA VAL A 343 -4.39 11.42 -21.08
C VAL A 343 -5.38 12.00 -20.09
N ALA A 344 -6.00 11.14 -19.28
CA ALA A 344 -6.85 11.55 -18.17
C ALA A 344 -6.25 11.02 -16.86
N LEU A 345 -5.98 11.92 -15.91
CA LEU A 345 -5.29 11.58 -14.68
C LEU A 345 -6.15 11.90 -13.45
N ALA A 346 -6.52 10.86 -12.70
CA ALA A 346 -7.16 11.00 -11.39
C ALA A 346 -6.15 10.64 -10.29
N MET A 347 -5.64 11.65 -9.57
CA MET A 347 -4.65 11.46 -8.51
C MET A 347 -4.99 12.30 -7.28
N PHE A 348 -4.73 11.73 -6.10
CA PHE A 348 -4.91 12.44 -4.83
C PHE A 348 -3.85 13.53 -4.62
N TYR A 349 -2.59 13.28 -5.02
CA TYR A 349 -1.50 14.24 -5.02
C TYR A 349 -0.74 14.20 -6.34
N LEU A 350 -0.49 15.37 -6.94
CA LEU A 350 0.33 15.53 -8.14
C LEU A 350 1.48 16.50 -7.84
N SER A 351 2.64 15.94 -7.45
CA SER A 351 3.81 16.74 -7.05
C SER A 351 5.15 16.21 -7.56
N ASP A 352 5.21 15.01 -8.14
CA ASP A 352 6.44 14.49 -8.76
C ASP A 352 6.78 15.33 -9.99
N ARG A 353 7.97 15.92 -10.01
CA ARG A 353 8.39 16.86 -11.06
C ARG A 353 8.53 16.19 -12.42
N ALA A 354 9.02 14.95 -12.47
CA ALA A 354 9.15 14.24 -13.73
C ALA A 354 7.76 13.93 -14.31
N VAL A 355 6.80 13.52 -13.48
CA VAL A 355 5.42 13.28 -13.94
C VAL A 355 4.78 14.56 -14.47
N VAL A 356 4.92 15.67 -13.75
CA VAL A 356 4.41 16.98 -14.17
C VAL A 356 5.05 17.43 -15.49
N GLU A 357 6.38 17.30 -15.62
CA GLU A 357 7.12 17.65 -16.83
C GLU A 357 6.70 16.78 -18.02
N SER A 358 6.50 15.47 -17.82
CA SER A 358 6.04 14.56 -18.87
C SER A 358 4.60 14.83 -19.31
N LEU A 359 3.70 15.23 -18.41
CA LEU A 359 2.34 15.68 -18.75
C LEU A 359 2.38 16.95 -19.63
N LEU A 360 3.19 17.94 -19.23
CA LEU A 360 3.40 19.16 -20.04
C LEU A 360 4.06 18.83 -21.39
N GLY A 361 4.95 17.83 -21.41
CA GLY A 361 5.55 17.28 -22.63
C GLY A 361 4.50 16.68 -23.56
N ALA A 362 3.59 15.85 -23.05
CA ALA A 362 2.49 15.25 -23.81
C ALA A 362 1.58 16.31 -24.43
N GLY A 363 1.19 17.33 -23.66
CA GLY A 363 0.41 18.46 -24.17
C GLY A 363 1.13 19.21 -25.30
N ARG A 364 2.44 19.46 -25.17
CA ARG A 364 3.26 20.09 -26.23
C ARG A 364 3.35 19.25 -27.50
N ARG A 365 3.28 17.92 -27.39
CA ARG A 365 3.21 17.00 -28.56
C ARG A 365 1.81 16.86 -29.16
N GLY A 366 0.80 17.53 -28.59
CA GLY A 366 -0.56 17.58 -29.10
C GLY A 366 -1.52 16.55 -28.49
N ALA A 367 -1.15 15.88 -27.40
CA ALA A 367 -2.08 15.03 -26.65
C ALA A 367 -3.08 15.90 -25.86
N SER A 368 -4.32 15.43 -25.74
CA SER A 368 -5.31 16.06 -24.85
C SER A 368 -5.07 15.59 -23.42
N VAL A 369 -4.57 16.47 -22.55
CA VAL A 369 -4.28 16.14 -21.14
C VAL A 369 -5.37 16.74 -20.23
N ARG A 370 -5.94 15.92 -19.34
CA ARG A 370 -6.99 16.30 -18.38
C ARG A 370 -6.70 15.80 -16.98
#